data_AF-A0A972PIY5-F1
#
_entry.id   AF-A0A972PIY5-F1
#
_cell.length_a   1.000
_cell.length_b   1.000
_cell.length_c   1.000
_cell.angle_alpha   90.00
_cell.angle_beta   90.00
_cell.angle_gamma   90.00
#
_symmetry.space_group_name_H-M   'P 1'
#
loop_
_entity.id
_entity.type
_entity.pdbx_description
1 polymer ?
#
loop_
_entity_poly.entity_id
_entity_poly.type
_entity_poly.pdbx_seq_one_letter_code
_entity_poly.pdbx_strand_id
1 'polypeptide(L)'
;MKVINGFLKWLALLAICLAAGLAAIIYFSARPDLDEFWLRIIILLAVAFIGSLACRLFFHRLPGFVLFLIALLSEVMALLVIDYFYDGTYRLSFLTRNFTFAMPIPSDAAQFILILLVALPTLFFLRRRRKPARIQAQSAPAPAPQPIQSIQPQVSLSERVQPVINTINPANWQVTRDVGKQVKKITKTAKKAVSAKPVRVNAASKSTSKTIKTGRAVKPAVKQLAAAKPAAIKKSKTPQNNDVKLMGEEEHVCPYCLEKVNKNDRKMICPECGTWHHQDCWDLTGACGVAHRNEL
;
A
#
# COMPACT_ATOMS: atom_id res chain seq x y z
N MET A 1 -9.00 18.02 3.82
CA MET A 1 -7.76 18.33 3.05
C MET A 1 -6.56 17.44 3.40
N LYS A 2 -6.15 17.30 4.69
CA LYS A 2 -4.97 16.48 5.04
C LYS A 2 -5.11 14.98 4.74
N VAL A 3 -6.30 14.41 4.97
CA VAL A 3 -6.59 12.99 4.68
C VAL A 3 -6.51 12.68 3.18
N ILE A 4 -7.12 13.54 2.35
CA ILE A 4 -7.09 13.42 0.88
C ILE A 4 -5.64 13.45 0.36
N ASN A 5 -4.80 14.35 0.88
CA ASN A 5 -3.38 14.40 0.51
C ASN A 5 -2.61 13.14 0.95
N GLY A 6 -2.94 12.57 2.13
CA GLY A 6 -2.37 11.31 2.58
C GLY A 6 -2.74 10.14 1.66
N PHE A 7 -4.01 10.04 1.30
CA PHE A 7 -4.51 9.04 0.37
C PHE A 7 -3.87 9.17 -1.02
N LEU A 8 -3.76 10.39 -1.56
CA LEU A 8 -3.13 10.62 -2.86
C LEU A 8 -1.66 10.20 -2.88
N LYS A 9 -0.92 10.44 -1.79
CA LYS A 9 0.46 9.95 -1.63
C LYS A 9 0.54 8.44 -1.56
N TRP A 10 -0.41 7.80 -0.88
CA TRP A 10 -0.46 6.34 -0.80
C TRP A 10 -0.78 5.72 -2.16
N LEU A 11 -1.70 6.33 -2.93
CA LEU A 11 -2.00 5.90 -4.28
C LEU A 11 -0.80 6.09 -5.21
N ALA A 12 -0.07 7.20 -5.09
CA ALA A 12 1.19 7.41 -5.82
C ALA A 12 2.25 6.35 -5.45
N LEU A 13 2.35 6.00 -4.16
CA LEU A 13 3.23 4.91 -3.71
C LEU A 13 2.85 3.58 -4.35
N LEU A 14 1.55 3.22 -4.32
CA LEU A 14 1.05 1.99 -4.94
C LEU A 14 1.36 1.96 -6.45
N ALA A 15 1.14 3.06 -7.16
CA ALA A 15 1.45 3.18 -8.59
C ALA A 15 2.94 2.98 -8.87
N ILE A 16 3.83 3.50 -8.02
CA ILE A 16 5.28 3.30 -8.15
C ILE A 16 5.65 1.83 -7.91
N CYS A 17 5.06 1.17 -6.91
CA CYS A 17 5.29 -0.25 -6.66
C CYS A 17 4.87 -1.10 -7.86
N LEU A 18 3.69 -0.81 -8.44
CA LEU A 18 3.20 -1.49 -9.64
C LEU A 18 4.11 -1.24 -10.84
N ALA A 19 4.52 0.00 -11.06
CA ALA A 19 5.42 0.34 -12.15
C ALA A 19 6.76 -0.39 -12.03
N ALA A 20 7.31 -0.53 -10.82
CA ALA A 20 8.53 -1.30 -10.56
C ALA A 20 8.38 -2.79 -10.93
N GLY A 21 7.29 -3.43 -10.49
CA GLY A 21 7.02 -4.83 -10.81
C GLY A 21 6.74 -5.06 -12.29
N LEU A 22 5.94 -4.20 -12.92
CA LEU A 22 5.65 -4.26 -14.35
C LEU A 22 6.90 -4.03 -15.21
N ALA A 23 7.75 -3.08 -14.83
CA ALA A 23 9.04 -2.89 -15.50
C ALA A 23 9.88 -4.17 -15.42
N ALA A 24 9.98 -4.80 -14.25
CA ALA A 24 10.69 -6.07 -14.12
C ALA A 24 10.10 -7.14 -15.06
N ILE A 25 8.78 -7.27 -15.15
CA ILE A 25 8.15 -8.22 -16.08
C ILE A 25 8.54 -7.88 -17.53
N ILE A 26 8.34 -6.64 -17.98
CA ILE A 26 8.57 -6.24 -19.37
C ILE A 26 10.03 -6.44 -19.81
N TYR A 27 11.00 -6.11 -18.94
CA TYR A 27 12.42 -6.20 -19.29
C TYR A 27 12.97 -7.63 -19.25
N PHE A 28 12.44 -8.48 -18.36
CA PHE A 28 13.01 -9.81 -18.12
C PHE A 28 12.19 -10.96 -18.71
N SER A 29 10.90 -10.78 -19.04
CA SER A 29 10.07 -11.84 -19.63
C SER A 29 10.50 -12.25 -21.04
N ALA A 30 11.15 -11.36 -21.78
CA ALA A 30 11.63 -11.63 -23.13
C ALA A 30 12.91 -12.49 -23.17
N ARG A 31 13.50 -12.82 -22.02
CA ARG A 31 14.74 -13.61 -21.94
C ARG A 31 14.40 -15.10 -21.80
N PRO A 32 14.73 -15.94 -22.79
CA PRO A 32 14.43 -17.38 -22.73
C PRO A 32 15.22 -18.13 -21.65
N ASP A 33 16.36 -17.58 -21.21
CA ASP A 33 17.22 -18.18 -20.18
C ASP A 33 16.74 -17.94 -18.74
N LEU A 34 15.72 -17.11 -18.54
CA LEU A 34 15.19 -16.79 -17.21
C LEU A 34 13.97 -17.64 -16.90
N ASP A 35 14.18 -18.64 -16.04
CA ASP A 35 13.08 -19.40 -15.46
C ASP A 35 12.08 -18.47 -14.74
N GLU A 36 10.82 -18.90 -14.70
CA GLU A 36 9.74 -18.17 -14.05
C GLU A 36 10.02 -17.88 -12.56
N PHE A 37 10.74 -18.79 -11.90
CA PHE A 37 11.22 -18.60 -10.53
C PHE A 37 12.10 -17.35 -10.39
N TRP A 38 13.11 -17.21 -11.26
CA TRP A 38 14.03 -16.07 -11.21
C TRP A 38 13.33 -14.77 -11.57
N LEU A 39 12.42 -14.81 -12.55
CA LEU A 39 11.57 -13.66 -12.87
C LEU A 39 10.78 -13.20 -11.64
N ARG A 40 10.17 -14.14 -10.89
CA ARG A 40 9.44 -13.82 -9.66
C ARG A 40 10.35 -13.19 -8.61
N ILE A 41 11.54 -13.73 -8.38
CA ILE A 41 12.51 -13.15 -7.43
C ILE A 41 12.86 -11.71 -7.82
N ILE A 42 13.12 -11.44 -9.10
CA ILE A 42 13.43 -10.09 -9.59
C ILE A 42 12.25 -9.13 -9.34
N ILE A 43 11.01 -9.57 -9.61
CA ILE A 43 9.81 -8.77 -9.35
C ILE A 43 9.71 -8.42 -7.86
N LEU A 44 9.87 -9.41 -6.97
CA LEU A 44 9.81 -9.21 -5.52
C LEU A 44 10.88 -8.23 -5.04
N LEU A 45 12.12 -8.37 -5.54
CA LEU A 45 13.22 -7.46 -5.23
C LEU A 45 12.92 -6.03 -5.70
N ALA A 46 12.44 -5.87 -6.94
CA ALA A 46 12.13 -4.57 -7.51
C ALA A 46 11.00 -3.85 -6.75
N VAL A 47 9.90 -4.56 -6.50
CA VAL A 47 8.73 -4.02 -5.78
C VAL A 47 9.11 -3.65 -4.34
N ALA A 48 9.77 -4.55 -3.61
CA ALA A 48 10.15 -4.29 -2.21
C ALA A 48 11.18 -3.17 -2.09
N PHE A 49 12.22 -3.15 -2.95
CA PHE A 49 13.26 -2.13 -2.88
C PHE A 49 12.73 -0.74 -3.25
N ILE A 50 12.06 -0.61 -4.40
CA ILE A 50 11.57 0.67 -4.90
C ILE A 50 10.39 1.15 -4.04
N GLY A 51 9.48 0.25 -3.66
CA GLY A 51 8.35 0.56 -2.80
C GLY A 51 8.77 1.09 -1.44
N SER A 52 9.70 0.41 -0.77
CA SER A 52 10.24 0.86 0.51
C SER A 52 11.01 2.18 0.42
N LEU A 53 11.79 2.39 -0.65
CA LEU A 53 12.46 3.68 -0.90
C LEU A 53 11.45 4.82 -1.11
N ALA A 54 10.43 4.61 -1.94
CA ALA A 54 9.38 5.59 -2.23
C ALA A 54 8.54 5.90 -0.99
N CYS A 55 8.17 4.88 -0.19
CA CYS A 55 7.42 5.04 1.05
C CYS A 55 8.15 5.99 2.01
N ARG A 56 9.47 5.82 2.12
CA ARG A 56 10.33 6.69 2.93
C ARG A 56 10.31 8.14 2.45
N LEU A 57 10.29 8.39 1.14
CA LEU A 57 10.26 9.74 0.57
C LEU A 57 8.91 10.43 0.84
N PHE A 58 7.79 9.74 0.58
CA PHE A 58 6.45 10.31 0.75
C PHE A 58 6.07 10.54 2.21
N PHE A 59 6.49 9.63 3.11
CA PHE A 59 6.04 9.57 4.50
C PHE A 59 7.16 9.78 5.51
N HIS A 60 8.21 10.56 5.16
CA HIS A 60 9.37 10.83 6.02
C HIS A 60 9.09 11.37 7.44
N ARG A 61 7.88 11.87 7.70
CA ARG A 61 7.46 12.40 9.02
C ARG A 61 6.85 11.34 9.94
N LEU A 62 6.47 10.18 9.41
CA LEU A 62 5.84 9.12 10.19
C LEU A 62 6.88 8.36 11.03
N PRO A 63 6.46 7.75 12.16
CA PRO A 63 7.32 6.85 12.91
C PRO A 63 7.64 5.60 12.07
N GLY A 64 8.78 4.97 12.35
CA GLY A 64 9.31 3.87 11.53
C GLY A 64 8.34 2.68 11.39
N PHE A 65 7.64 2.30 12.46
CA PHE A 65 6.69 1.19 12.43
C PHE A 65 5.49 1.46 11.51
N VAL A 66 4.99 2.71 11.45
CA VAL A 66 3.88 3.07 10.55
C VAL A 66 4.34 3.06 9.10
N LEU A 67 5.53 3.58 8.83
CA LEU A 67 6.18 3.49 7.51
C LEU A 67 6.29 2.03 7.05
N PHE A 68 6.74 1.15 7.95
CA PHE A 68 6.83 -0.28 7.68
C PHE A 68 5.48 -0.90 7.33
N LEU A 69 4.43 -0.63 8.12
CA LEU A 69 3.09 -1.15 7.82
C LEU A 69 2.53 -0.62 6.49
N ILE A 70 2.74 0.66 6.20
CA ILE A 70 2.29 1.26 4.93
C ILE A 70 3.04 0.64 3.75
N ALA A 71 4.37 0.47 3.86
CA ALA A 71 5.19 -0.14 2.82
C ALA A 71 4.75 -1.58 2.56
N LEU A 72 4.64 -2.39 3.61
CA LEU A 72 4.24 -3.80 3.50
C LEU A 72 2.85 -3.94 2.89
N LEU A 73 1.88 -3.12 3.33
CA LEU A 73 0.54 -3.12 2.75
C LEU A 73 0.56 -2.75 1.26
N SER A 74 1.33 -1.72 0.88
CA SER A 74 1.45 -1.30 -0.52
C SER A 74 2.15 -2.32 -1.40
N GLU A 75 3.20 -2.98 -0.91
CA GLU A 75 3.95 -4.01 -1.63
C GLU A 75 3.08 -5.25 -1.86
N VAL A 76 2.39 -5.74 -0.82
CA VAL A 76 1.48 -6.88 -0.94
C VAL A 76 0.31 -6.55 -1.88
N MET A 77 -0.27 -5.36 -1.75
CA MET A 77 -1.37 -4.96 -2.63
C MET A 77 -0.92 -4.83 -4.09
N ALA A 78 0.30 -4.32 -4.34
CA ALA A 78 0.86 -4.25 -5.68
C ALA A 78 1.07 -5.66 -6.28
N LEU A 79 1.61 -6.61 -5.50
CA LEU A 79 1.80 -7.98 -5.95
C LEU A 79 0.48 -8.70 -6.21
N LEU A 80 -0.55 -8.49 -5.38
CA LEU A 80 -1.88 -9.04 -5.61
C LEU A 80 -2.50 -8.53 -6.92
N VAL A 81 -2.31 -7.24 -7.23
CA VAL A 81 -2.77 -6.68 -8.51
C VAL A 81 -1.97 -7.27 -9.68
N ILE A 82 -0.66 -7.46 -9.54
CA ILE A 82 0.14 -8.12 -10.58
C ILE A 82 -0.33 -9.56 -10.79
N ASP A 83 -0.50 -10.32 -9.72
CA ASP A 83 -0.94 -11.73 -9.75
C ASP A 83 -2.39 -11.88 -10.27
N TYR A 84 -3.19 -10.82 -10.18
CA TYR A 84 -4.52 -10.80 -10.80
C TYR A 84 -4.45 -10.74 -12.34
N PHE A 85 -3.51 -9.96 -12.89
CA PHE A 85 -3.37 -9.77 -14.35
C PHE A 85 -2.41 -10.76 -15.01
N TYR A 86 -1.41 -11.26 -14.29
CA TYR A 86 -0.40 -12.18 -14.81
C TYR A 86 -0.53 -13.53 -14.12
N ASP A 87 -0.87 -14.56 -14.91
CA ASP A 87 -0.83 -15.92 -14.40
C ASP A 87 0.62 -16.42 -14.34
N GLY A 88 0.97 -16.98 -13.18
CA GLY A 88 2.25 -17.63 -12.97
C GLY A 88 2.21 -18.70 -11.89
N THR A 89 3.16 -19.61 -11.92
CA THR A 89 3.31 -20.73 -10.97
C THR A 89 3.58 -20.26 -9.54
N TYR A 90 4.26 -19.12 -9.39
CA TYR A 90 4.61 -18.53 -8.09
C TYR A 90 3.69 -17.38 -7.63
N ARG A 91 2.43 -17.38 -8.07
CA ARG A 91 1.44 -16.41 -7.60
C ARG A 91 1.11 -16.60 -6.11
N LEU A 92 0.74 -15.52 -5.44
CA LEU A 92 0.30 -15.55 -4.05
C LEU A 92 -1.02 -16.32 -3.94
N SER A 93 -0.98 -17.48 -3.28
CA SER A 93 -2.10 -18.43 -3.28
C SER A 93 -3.14 -18.16 -2.19
N PHE A 94 -2.81 -17.31 -1.20
CA PHE A 94 -3.71 -16.99 -0.09
C PHE A 94 -4.98 -16.24 -0.51
N LEU A 95 -4.97 -15.52 -1.64
CA LEU A 95 -6.12 -14.79 -2.15
C LEU A 95 -6.47 -15.27 -3.56
N THR A 96 -7.58 -16.00 -3.67
CA THR A 96 -8.04 -16.48 -4.99
C THR A 96 -8.68 -15.33 -5.78
N ARG A 97 -8.85 -15.53 -7.10
CA ARG A 97 -9.55 -14.57 -7.98
C ARG A 97 -10.99 -14.26 -7.53
N ASN A 98 -11.61 -15.16 -6.79
CA ASN A 98 -12.96 -14.97 -6.24
C ASN A 98 -12.95 -14.27 -4.88
N PHE A 99 -11.82 -13.66 -4.49
CA PHE A 99 -11.61 -13.04 -3.18
C PHE A 99 -11.88 -14.00 -2.01
N THR A 100 -11.65 -15.31 -2.21
CA THR A 100 -11.70 -16.29 -1.12
C THR A 100 -10.31 -16.45 -0.52
N PHE A 101 -10.26 -16.45 0.82
CA PHE A 101 -9.02 -16.68 1.55
C PHE A 101 -8.76 -18.18 1.63
N ALA A 102 -7.66 -18.61 1.01
CA ALA A 102 -7.17 -19.97 1.12
C ALA A 102 -6.02 -20.04 2.14
N MET A 103 -5.70 -21.25 2.60
CA MET A 103 -4.57 -21.44 3.52
C MET A 103 -3.25 -21.14 2.78
N PRO A 104 -2.39 -20.26 3.32
CA PRO A 104 -1.14 -19.90 2.66
C PRO A 104 -0.20 -21.11 2.57
N ILE A 105 0.42 -21.24 1.40
CA ILE A 105 1.37 -22.31 1.07
C ILE A 105 2.77 -21.89 1.55
N PRO A 106 3.72 -22.81 1.82
CA PRO A 106 5.07 -22.44 2.20
C PRO A 106 5.79 -21.48 1.22
N SER A 107 5.43 -21.52 -0.07
CA SER A 107 5.94 -20.59 -1.08
C SER A 107 5.52 -19.14 -0.78
N ASP A 108 4.27 -18.89 -0.39
CA ASP A 108 3.78 -17.57 -0.03
C ASP A 108 4.58 -17.01 1.15
N ALA A 109 4.82 -17.84 2.18
CA ALA A 109 5.61 -17.46 3.35
C ALA A 109 7.05 -17.07 2.96
N ALA A 110 7.68 -17.82 2.06
CA ALA A 110 9.01 -17.49 1.56
C ALA A 110 9.05 -16.14 0.81
N GLN A 111 8.02 -15.84 0.01
CA GLN A 111 7.90 -14.54 -0.67
C GLN A 111 7.76 -13.38 0.33
N PHE A 112 6.93 -13.54 1.36
CA PHE A 112 6.80 -12.53 2.42
C PHE A 112 8.11 -12.30 3.19
N ILE A 113 8.84 -13.38 3.50
CA ILE A 113 10.15 -13.29 4.16
C ILE A 113 11.13 -12.53 3.27
N LEU A 114 11.16 -12.82 1.96
CA LEU A 114 12.04 -12.10 1.03
C LEU A 114 11.70 -10.61 0.96
N ILE A 115 10.42 -10.26 0.85
CA ILE A 115 9.96 -8.87 0.89
C ILE A 115 10.44 -8.19 2.18
N LEU A 116 10.26 -8.85 3.33
CA LEU A 116 10.67 -8.32 4.63
C LEU A 116 12.19 -8.07 4.69
N LEU A 117 13.00 -9.02 4.21
CA LEU A 117 14.45 -8.92 4.19
C LEU A 117 14.95 -7.75 3.33
N VAL A 118 14.22 -7.39 2.28
CA VAL A 118 14.57 -6.27 1.37
C VAL A 118 14.02 -4.93 1.88
N ALA A 119 12.80 -4.94 2.43
CA ALA A 119 12.11 -3.74 2.90
C ALA A 119 12.72 -3.17 4.19
N LEU A 120 13.14 -4.01 5.14
CA LEU A 120 13.73 -3.56 6.40
C LEU A 120 14.99 -2.68 6.24
N PRO A 121 16.03 -3.08 5.48
CA PRO A 121 17.23 -2.27 5.31
C PRO A 121 16.95 -0.95 4.60
N THR A 122 16.12 -0.97 3.57
CA THR A 122 15.77 0.23 2.78
C THR A 122 14.96 1.25 3.59
N LEU A 123 14.08 0.79 4.48
CA LEU A 123 13.29 1.65 5.37
C LEU A 123 14.10 2.21 6.54
N PHE A 124 14.91 1.38 7.21
CA PHE A 124 15.51 1.73 8.51
C PHE A 124 16.98 2.13 8.44
N PHE A 125 17.84 1.40 7.72
CA PHE A 125 19.28 1.63 7.77
C PHE A 125 19.70 2.92 7.06
N LEU A 126 18.99 3.29 6.00
CA LEU A 126 19.27 4.53 5.29
C LEU A 126 18.71 5.77 6.01
N ARG A 127 17.94 5.62 7.10
CA ARG A 127 17.37 6.73 7.86
C ARG A 127 18.49 7.46 8.60
N ARG A 128 19.03 8.51 7.95
CA ARG A 128 20.01 9.44 8.53
C ARG A 128 19.56 9.81 9.95
N ARG A 129 20.23 9.25 10.96
CA ARG A 129 20.02 9.63 12.36
C ARG A 129 20.16 11.14 12.41
N ARG A 130 19.04 11.84 12.58
CA ARG A 130 19.10 13.26 12.91
C ARG A 130 19.76 13.29 14.27
N LYS A 131 21.04 13.68 14.31
CA LYS A 131 21.70 13.99 15.57
C LYS A 131 20.78 14.99 16.26
N PRO A 132 20.35 14.75 17.51
CA PRO A 132 19.59 15.76 18.22
C PRO A 132 20.43 17.02 18.17
N ALA A 133 19.84 18.13 17.70
CA ALA A 133 20.48 19.42 17.81
C ALA A 133 20.82 19.57 19.29
N ARG A 134 22.12 19.61 19.61
CA ARG A 134 22.60 19.86 20.96
C ARG A 134 21.99 21.20 21.34
N ILE A 135 20.92 21.16 22.11
CA ILE A 135 20.42 22.33 22.81
C ILE A 135 21.60 22.70 23.69
N GLN A 136 22.38 23.70 23.28
CA GLN A 136 23.29 24.38 24.18
C GLN A 136 22.37 24.90 25.27
N ALA A 137 22.34 24.20 26.40
CA ALA A 137 21.87 24.76 27.64
C ALA A 137 22.70 26.04 27.80
N GLN A 138 22.07 27.20 27.62
CA GLN A 138 22.62 28.46 28.06
C GLN A 138 22.75 28.33 29.58
N SER A 139 23.91 27.91 30.04
CA SER A 139 24.30 28.06 31.44
C SER A 139 24.32 29.55 31.73
N ALA A 140 23.46 29.99 32.65
CA ALA A 140 23.51 31.32 33.21
C ALA A 140 24.92 31.62 33.77
N PRO A 141 25.40 32.87 33.73
CA PRO A 141 26.70 33.21 34.24
C PRO A 141 26.69 33.14 35.78
N ALA A 142 27.43 32.20 36.35
CA ALA A 142 27.77 32.22 37.78
C ALA A 142 29.03 33.10 37.98
N PRO A 143 29.12 33.85 39.10
CA PRO A 143 30.18 34.82 39.32
C PRO A 143 31.52 34.14 39.64
N ALA A 144 32.61 34.80 39.23
CA ALA A 144 33.99 34.36 39.42
C ALA A 144 34.35 34.16 40.90
N PRO A 145 35.24 33.20 41.23
CA PRO A 145 36.55 33.63 41.72
C PRO A 145 37.77 32.73 41.39
N GLN A 146 38.88 33.43 41.11
CA GLN A 146 40.29 33.20 41.49
C GLN A 146 41.12 32.04 40.88
N PRO A 147 42.45 32.24 40.69
CA PRO A 147 43.30 31.39 39.86
C PRO A 147 44.03 30.33 40.69
N ILE A 148 43.97 29.07 40.26
CA ILE A 148 44.87 28.03 40.77
C ILE A 148 45.50 27.28 39.59
N GLN A 149 46.83 27.44 39.57
CA GLN A 149 47.93 26.65 39.00
C GLN A 149 47.66 25.58 37.94
N SER A 150 48.49 25.71 36.90
CA SER A 150 48.67 24.88 35.73
C SER A 150 48.88 23.38 36.01
N ILE A 151 47.99 22.57 35.47
CA ILE A 151 48.28 21.18 35.09
C ILE A 151 48.12 21.13 33.56
N GLN A 152 49.20 20.82 32.84
CA GLN A 152 49.15 20.61 31.39
C GLN A 152 48.19 19.45 31.06
N PRO A 153 47.16 19.64 30.23
CA PRO A 153 46.40 18.55 29.69
C PRO A 153 47.11 18.00 28.43
N GLN A 154 47.31 16.68 28.42
CA GLN A 154 47.69 15.91 27.23
C GLN A 154 46.72 16.22 26.08
N VAL A 155 47.24 16.83 25.02
CA VAL A 155 46.45 17.27 23.87
C VAL A 155 45.92 16.03 23.14
N SER A 156 44.59 15.83 23.20
CA SER A 156 43.98 14.73 22.46
C SER A 156 44.09 15.00 20.96
N LEU A 157 44.34 13.97 20.14
CA LEU A 157 44.37 14.08 18.67
C LEU A 157 43.11 14.75 18.09
N SER A 158 41.99 14.69 18.81
CA SER A 158 40.74 15.35 18.41
C SER A 158 40.83 16.89 18.41
N GLU A 159 41.65 17.47 19.27
CA GLU A 159 41.88 18.92 19.38
C GLU A 159 42.81 19.43 18.27
N ARG A 160 43.72 18.57 17.80
CA ARG A 160 44.64 18.89 16.68
C ARG A 160 43.94 18.92 15.32
N VAL A 161 42.81 18.21 15.17
CA VAL A 161 42.08 18.09 13.89
C VAL A 161 40.85 19.01 13.83
N GLN A 162 40.36 19.51 14.97
CA GLN A 162 39.25 20.47 15.03
C GLN A 162 39.43 21.76 14.19
N PRO A 163 40.61 22.41 14.12
CA PRO A 163 40.74 23.62 13.29
C PRO A 163 40.56 23.33 11.80
N VAL A 164 41.02 22.18 11.31
CA VAL A 164 40.89 21.76 9.90
C VAL A 164 39.42 21.43 9.56
N ILE A 165 38.70 20.77 10.48
CA ILE A 165 37.28 20.47 10.30
C ILE A 165 36.43 21.74 10.31
N ASN A 166 36.79 22.74 11.14
CA ASN A 166 36.07 24.01 11.21
C ASN A 166 36.29 24.89 9.95
N THR A 167 37.43 24.78 9.28
CA THR A 167 37.68 25.45 7.98
C THR A 167 36.90 24.82 6.81
N ILE A 168 36.54 23.53 6.90
CA ILE A 168 35.79 22.83 5.85
C ILE A 168 34.27 22.85 6.12
N ASN A 169 33.83 23.49 7.22
CA ASN A 169 32.41 23.59 7.56
C ASN A 169 31.69 24.55 6.58
N PRO A 170 30.77 24.07 5.74
CA PRO A 170 30.07 24.89 4.74
C PRO A 170 29.23 26.02 5.38
N ALA A 171 28.97 25.98 6.69
CA ALA A 171 28.31 27.06 7.43
C ALA A 171 29.15 28.35 7.53
N ASN A 172 30.48 28.26 7.42
CA ASN A 172 31.39 29.40 7.47
C ASN A 172 31.71 29.97 6.08
N TRP A 173 31.23 29.34 5.00
CA TRP A 173 31.48 29.83 3.64
C TRP A 173 30.50 30.97 3.34
N GLN A 174 30.98 32.21 3.55
CA GLN A 174 30.21 33.45 3.46
C GLN A 174 29.43 33.60 2.14
N VAL A 175 29.89 32.97 1.06
CA VAL A 175 29.27 32.96 -0.27
C VAL A 175 27.83 32.42 -0.25
N THR A 176 27.53 31.41 0.58
CA THR A 176 26.19 30.80 0.63
C THR A 176 25.16 31.67 1.36
N ARG A 177 25.62 32.54 2.27
CA ARG A 177 24.77 33.36 3.14
C ARG A 177 24.19 34.56 2.39
N ASP A 178 24.90 35.09 1.41
CA ASP A 178 24.44 36.24 0.61
C ASP A 178 23.45 35.84 -0.50
N VAL A 179 23.60 34.65 -1.09
CA VAL A 179 22.60 34.08 -2.02
C VAL A 179 21.26 33.89 -1.31
N GLY A 180 21.25 33.35 -0.08
CA GLY A 180 20.04 33.16 0.71
C GLY A 180 19.32 34.47 1.10
N LYS A 181 20.06 35.57 1.26
CA LYS A 181 19.49 36.90 1.53
C LYS A 181 18.88 37.54 0.28
N GLN A 182 19.51 37.37 -0.89
CA GLN A 182 18.96 37.89 -2.15
C GLN A 182 17.64 37.19 -2.54
N VAL A 183 17.55 35.87 -2.38
CA VAL A 183 16.31 35.11 -2.68
C VAL A 183 15.13 35.53 -1.78
N LYS A 184 15.40 35.86 -0.50
CA LYS A 184 14.38 36.39 0.42
C LYS A 184 13.93 37.83 0.11
N LYS A 185 14.78 38.63 -0.56
CA LYS A 185 14.45 40.02 -0.93
C LYS A 185 13.55 40.07 -2.17
N ILE A 186 13.76 39.16 -3.12
CA ILE A 186 12.94 39.01 -4.34
C ILE A 186 11.52 38.48 -4.01
N THR A 187 11.41 37.51 -3.09
CA THR A 187 10.11 36.96 -2.68
C THR A 187 9.25 37.90 -1.84
N LYS A 188 9.85 38.89 -1.16
CA LYS A 188 9.12 39.92 -0.41
C LYS A 188 8.62 41.08 -1.27
N THR A 189 9.29 41.38 -2.38
CA THR A 189 8.85 42.43 -3.33
C THR A 189 7.71 41.93 -4.22
N ALA A 190 7.71 40.65 -4.60
CA ALA A 190 6.61 40.05 -5.37
C ALA A 190 5.26 39.97 -4.61
N LYS A 191 5.27 39.98 -3.27
CA LYS A 191 4.04 39.98 -2.45
C LYS A 191 3.46 41.37 -2.15
N LYS A 192 4.13 42.45 -2.60
CA LYS A 192 3.71 43.83 -2.32
C LYS A 192 3.09 44.55 -3.52
N ALA A 193 3.04 43.91 -4.68
CA ALA A 193 2.24 44.35 -5.82
C ALA A 193 0.96 43.52 -5.87
N VAL A 194 -0.17 44.17 -6.16
CA VAL A 194 -1.56 43.66 -6.10
C VAL A 194 -2.21 43.71 -4.70
N SER A 195 -2.36 44.94 -4.20
CA SER A 195 -3.56 45.31 -3.43
C SER A 195 -4.28 46.40 -4.22
N ALA A 196 -5.30 46.01 -4.97
CA ALA A 196 -6.22 46.94 -5.62
C ALA A 196 -7.49 47.06 -4.77
N LYS A 197 -7.95 48.30 -4.57
CA LYS A 197 -9.07 48.72 -3.71
C LYS A 197 -10.43 48.17 -4.19
N PRO A 198 -11.42 48.00 -3.28
CA PRO A 198 -12.75 47.51 -3.61
C PRO A 198 -13.64 48.63 -4.18
N VAL A 199 -14.40 48.31 -5.24
CA VAL A 199 -15.47 49.16 -5.79
C VAL A 199 -16.77 48.80 -5.09
N ARG A 200 -17.38 49.79 -4.43
CA ARG A 200 -18.74 49.74 -3.87
C ARG A 200 -19.75 49.94 -5.00
N VAL A 201 -20.82 49.14 -5.00
CA VAL A 201 -22.08 49.48 -5.65
C VAL A 201 -23.21 49.24 -4.65
N ASN A 202 -23.90 50.31 -4.28
CA ASN A 202 -25.17 50.27 -3.57
C ASN A 202 -26.29 50.58 -4.57
N ALA A 203 -27.36 49.79 -4.57
CA ALA A 203 -28.69 50.24 -4.98
C ALA A 203 -29.76 49.48 -4.18
N ALA A 204 -30.67 50.27 -3.58
CA ALA A 204 -31.91 49.87 -2.90
C ALA A 204 -32.94 49.29 -3.89
N SER A 205 -34.10 48.72 -3.56
CA SER A 205 -35.05 48.98 -2.47
C SER A 205 -36.20 47.94 -2.43
N LYS A 206 -36.80 47.74 -1.23
CA LYS A 206 -38.24 47.52 -0.85
C LYS A 206 -39.05 46.43 -1.59
N SER A 207 -39.88 45.59 -0.95
CA SER A 207 -40.99 45.87 -0.02
C SER A 207 -41.35 44.62 0.83
N THR A 208 -41.56 44.72 2.16
CA THR A 208 -42.87 44.73 2.88
C THR A 208 -43.72 43.47 2.60
N SER A 209 -43.99 42.57 3.57
CA SER A 209 -45.01 42.69 4.64
C SER A 209 -44.84 41.58 5.72
N LYS A 210 -44.72 41.96 7.00
CA LYS A 210 -45.71 41.81 8.12
C LYS A 210 -46.18 40.37 8.45
N THR A 211 -45.78 39.82 9.61
CA THR A 211 -46.48 39.80 10.93
C THR A 211 -47.41 38.59 11.04
N ILE A 212 -47.31 37.71 12.04
CA ILE A 212 -48.08 37.67 13.31
C ILE A 212 -47.51 36.46 14.11
N LYS A 213 -46.93 36.69 15.32
CA LYS A 213 -47.43 36.33 16.68
C LYS A 213 -47.79 34.84 16.86
N THR A 214 -47.63 34.14 17.98
CA THR A 214 -47.16 34.32 19.37
C THR A 214 -47.34 32.91 19.99
N GLY A 215 -46.58 32.55 21.03
CA GLY A 215 -47.03 31.47 21.92
C GLY A 215 -45.91 30.88 22.75
N ARG A 216 -45.85 31.28 24.02
CA ARG A 216 -44.87 30.89 25.03
C ARG A 216 -45.48 29.86 25.99
N ALA A 217 -44.64 28.88 26.36
CA ALA A 217 -44.59 28.07 27.59
C ALA A 217 -45.75 27.12 27.95
N VAL A 218 -45.41 25.90 28.39
CA VAL A 218 -45.32 25.46 29.81
C VAL A 218 -45.00 23.95 29.85
N LYS A 219 -44.10 23.52 30.75
CA LYS A 219 -43.79 22.13 31.19
C LYS A 219 -44.70 21.76 32.39
N PRO A 220 -44.65 20.58 33.07
CA PRO A 220 -44.11 19.23 32.78
C PRO A 220 -45.13 18.09 33.10
N ALA A 221 -44.72 16.81 32.96
CA ALA A 221 -44.89 15.70 33.95
C ALA A 221 -45.31 14.32 33.39
N VAL A 222 -44.38 13.35 33.53
CA VAL A 222 -44.56 11.99 34.09
C VAL A 222 -45.28 10.91 33.25
N LYS A 223 -44.52 9.90 32.75
CA LYS A 223 -44.52 8.51 33.28
C LYS A 223 -43.42 7.63 32.66
N GLN A 224 -42.74 6.90 33.55
CA GLN A 224 -41.81 5.79 33.30
C GLN A 224 -42.54 4.53 32.81
N LEU A 225 -41.83 3.71 32.04
CA LEU A 225 -41.73 2.22 32.05
C LEU A 225 -40.96 1.84 30.77
N ALA A 226 -40.09 0.85 30.65
CA ALA A 226 -39.25 0.04 31.53
C ALA A 226 -38.27 -0.67 30.57
N ALA A 227 -37.02 -0.85 30.98
CA ALA A 227 -35.99 -1.51 30.19
C ALA A 227 -36.16 -3.04 30.18
N ALA A 228 -36.13 -3.66 29.00
CA ALA A 228 -36.00 -5.10 28.83
C ALA A 228 -34.62 -5.43 28.22
N LYS A 229 -33.87 -6.28 28.93
CA LYS A 229 -32.57 -6.84 28.55
C LYS A 229 -32.71 -7.84 27.40
N PRO A 230 -31.72 -7.99 26.49
CA PRO A 230 -31.70 -9.13 25.57
C PRO A 230 -31.21 -10.39 26.29
N ALA A 231 -32.02 -11.45 26.21
CA ALA A 231 -31.68 -12.78 26.70
C ALA A 231 -30.70 -13.49 25.75
N ALA A 232 -29.69 -14.13 26.34
CA ALA A 232 -28.68 -14.92 25.64
C ALA A 232 -29.29 -16.17 25.00
N ILE A 233 -29.14 -16.30 23.68
CA ILE A 233 -29.50 -17.51 22.93
C ILE A 233 -28.35 -18.51 23.06
N LYS A 234 -28.59 -19.58 23.84
CA LYS A 234 -27.71 -20.73 23.98
C LYS A 234 -27.71 -21.53 22.67
N LYS A 235 -26.54 -21.64 22.03
CA LYS A 235 -26.29 -22.51 20.88
C LYS A 235 -26.33 -23.98 21.35
N SER A 236 -27.36 -24.72 20.96
CA SER A 236 -27.31 -26.20 20.97
C SER A 236 -26.47 -26.67 19.78
N LYS A 237 -25.46 -27.48 20.06
CA LYS A 237 -24.69 -28.21 19.04
C LYS A 237 -25.42 -29.53 18.78
N THR A 238 -26.04 -29.65 17.62
CA THR A 238 -26.42 -30.94 17.02
C THR A 238 -25.53 -31.18 15.80
N PRO A 239 -24.85 -32.33 15.67
CA PRO A 239 -24.06 -32.64 14.48
C PRO A 239 -25.02 -33.05 13.36
N GLN A 240 -25.24 -32.15 12.39
CA GLN A 240 -25.89 -32.53 11.13
C GLN A 240 -24.86 -33.20 10.23
N ASN A 241 -25.02 -34.51 10.03
CA ASN A 241 -24.48 -35.21 8.88
C ASN A 241 -25.23 -34.70 7.63
N ASN A 242 -24.65 -33.72 6.95
CA ASN A 242 -25.14 -33.23 5.67
C ASN A 242 -24.56 -34.09 4.54
N ASP A 243 -25.08 -35.31 4.38
CA ASP A 243 -24.85 -36.10 3.17
C ASP A 243 -25.85 -35.62 2.10
N VAL A 244 -25.51 -34.50 1.45
CA VAL A 244 -26.29 -33.95 0.34
C VAL A 244 -25.95 -34.77 -0.91
N LYS A 245 -26.77 -35.78 -1.20
CA LYS A 245 -26.71 -36.52 -2.46
C LYS A 245 -27.30 -35.64 -3.56
N LEU A 246 -26.43 -35.06 -4.39
CA LEU A 246 -26.80 -34.40 -5.64
C LEU A 246 -27.32 -35.46 -6.62
N MET A 247 -28.61 -35.75 -6.54
CA MET A 247 -29.33 -36.55 -7.54
C MET A 247 -29.72 -35.62 -8.69
N GLY A 248 -28.77 -35.33 -9.58
CA GLY A 248 -29.02 -34.69 -10.86
C GLY A 248 -28.80 -35.71 -11.98
N GLU A 249 -29.70 -35.77 -12.95
CA GLU A 249 -29.44 -36.49 -14.19
C GLU A 249 -28.34 -35.73 -14.95
N GLU A 250 -27.14 -36.30 -15.03
CA GLU A 250 -26.02 -35.70 -15.77
C GLU A 250 -26.34 -35.74 -17.27
N GLU A 251 -26.55 -34.58 -17.87
CA GLU A 251 -26.72 -34.44 -19.32
C GLU A 251 -25.34 -34.37 -19.98
N HIS A 252 -25.00 -35.39 -20.78
CA HIS A 252 -23.78 -35.38 -21.57
C HIS A 252 -24.03 -34.72 -22.93
N VAL A 253 -23.25 -33.69 -23.25
CA VAL A 253 -23.35 -32.93 -24.51
C VAL A 253 -22.04 -33.06 -25.28
N CYS A 254 -22.12 -33.38 -26.57
CA CYS A 254 -20.95 -33.49 -27.43
C CYS A 254 -20.34 -32.10 -27.69
N PRO A 255 -19.04 -31.88 -27.43
CA PRO A 255 -18.39 -30.59 -27.66
C PRO A 255 -18.36 -30.12 -29.12
N TYR A 256 -18.52 -31.03 -30.08
CA TYR A 256 -18.40 -30.72 -31.51
C TYR A 256 -19.71 -30.23 -32.13
N CYS A 257 -20.80 -30.97 -31.93
CA CYS A 257 -22.12 -30.62 -32.48
C CYS A 257 -23.03 -29.93 -31.47
N LEU A 258 -22.65 -29.87 -30.19
CA LEU A 258 -23.45 -29.33 -29.08
C LEU A 258 -24.80 -30.05 -28.88
N GLU A 259 -24.95 -31.24 -29.43
CA GLU A 259 -26.13 -32.09 -29.25
C GLU A 259 -25.95 -33.04 -28.06
N LYS A 260 -27.07 -33.41 -27.43
CA LYS A 260 -27.07 -34.38 -26.32
C LYS A 260 -26.66 -35.75 -26.82
N VAL A 261 -25.72 -36.39 -26.11
CA VAL A 261 -25.30 -37.77 -26.38
C VAL A 261 -26.13 -38.68 -25.49
N ASN A 262 -27.12 -39.38 -26.05
CA ASN A 262 -27.91 -40.31 -25.26
C ASN A 262 -27.10 -41.56 -24.94
N LYS A 263 -27.46 -42.24 -23.84
CA LYS A 263 -26.80 -43.48 -23.44
C LYS A 263 -26.91 -44.60 -24.48
N ASN A 264 -27.92 -44.55 -25.33
CA ASN A 264 -28.28 -45.56 -26.33
C ASN A 264 -27.68 -45.30 -27.73
N ASP A 265 -27.04 -44.16 -27.94
CA ASP A 265 -26.44 -43.81 -29.24
C ASP A 265 -25.01 -44.37 -29.35
N ARG A 266 -24.51 -44.54 -30.59
CA ARG A 266 -23.10 -44.91 -30.82
C ARG A 266 -22.21 -43.75 -30.37
N LYS A 267 -21.45 -43.98 -29.30
CA LYS A 267 -20.65 -42.96 -28.62
C LYS A 267 -19.21 -43.41 -28.41
N MET A 268 -18.33 -42.43 -28.37
CA MET A 268 -16.93 -42.58 -28.04
C MET A 268 -16.63 -41.71 -26.82
N ILE A 269 -15.92 -42.27 -25.84
CA ILE A 269 -15.53 -41.55 -24.62
C ILE A 269 -14.06 -41.22 -24.75
N CYS A 270 -13.72 -39.93 -24.61
CA CYS A 270 -12.33 -39.49 -24.69
C CYS A 270 -11.50 -40.16 -23.58
N PRO A 271 -10.34 -40.79 -23.91
CA PRO A 271 -9.51 -41.47 -22.92
C PRO A 271 -8.81 -40.51 -21.94
N GLU A 272 -8.64 -39.24 -22.31
CA GLU A 272 -7.92 -38.25 -21.49
C GLU A 272 -8.83 -37.47 -20.54
N CYS A 273 -10.03 -37.05 -20.98
CA CYS A 273 -10.95 -36.27 -20.15
C CYS A 273 -12.27 -36.96 -19.79
N GLY A 274 -12.56 -38.14 -20.35
CA GLY A 274 -13.83 -38.84 -20.11
C GLY A 274 -15.06 -38.18 -20.74
N THR A 275 -14.89 -37.16 -21.58
CA THR A 275 -16.00 -36.47 -22.26
C THR A 275 -16.64 -37.38 -23.32
N TRP A 276 -17.96 -37.32 -23.44
CA TRP A 276 -18.73 -38.12 -24.40
C TRP A 276 -18.83 -37.41 -25.75
N HIS A 277 -18.56 -38.15 -26.81
CA HIS A 277 -18.68 -37.72 -28.19
C HIS A 277 -19.57 -38.68 -28.97
N HIS A 278 -20.29 -38.19 -29.98
CA HIS A 278 -20.90 -39.07 -30.98
C HIS A 278 -19.81 -39.74 -31.81
N GLN A 279 -20.01 -40.99 -32.19
CA GLN A 279 -19.06 -41.75 -33.00
C GLN A 279 -18.72 -41.02 -34.30
N ASP A 280 -19.72 -40.47 -34.99
CA ASP A 280 -19.54 -39.77 -36.26
C ASP A 280 -18.71 -38.47 -36.10
N CYS A 281 -18.91 -37.74 -34.99
CA CYS A 281 -18.12 -36.55 -34.68
C CYS A 281 -16.67 -36.90 -34.32
N TRP A 282 -16.48 -38.04 -33.65
CA TRP A 282 -15.16 -38.55 -33.30
C TRP A 282 -14.40 -39.02 -34.54
N ASP A 283 -15.05 -39.75 -35.45
CA ASP A 283 -14.39 -40.29 -36.64
C ASP A 283 -13.97 -39.19 -37.64
N LEU A 284 -14.65 -38.03 -37.62
CA LEU A 284 -14.28 -36.86 -38.42
C LEU A 284 -13.07 -36.09 -37.86
N THR A 285 -12.93 -36.01 -36.53
CA THR A 285 -11.90 -35.17 -35.88
C THR A 285 -10.71 -35.97 -35.36
N GLY A 286 -10.91 -37.24 -35.02
CA GLY A 286 -9.89 -38.19 -34.55
C GLY A 286 -9.30 -37.90 -33.17
N ALA A 287 -9.70 -36.81 -32.51
CA ALA A 287 -9.17 -36.37 -31.22
C ALA A 287 -10.25 -35.63 -30.42
N CYS A 288 -9.98 -35.35 -29.15
CA CYS A 288 -10.85 -34.51 -28.32
C CYS A 288 -10.39 -33.04 -28.40
N GLY A 289 -11.32 -32.13 -28.71
CA GLY A 289 -11.07 -30.68 -28.74
C GLY A 289 -11.20 -30.00 -27.38
N VAL A 290 -11.41 -30.76 -26.30
CA VAL A 290 -11.46 -30.23 -24.94
C VAL A 290 -10.03 -30.11 -24.43
N ALA A 291 -9.67 -28.97 -23.83
CA ALA A 291 -8.34 -28.78 -23.27
C ALA A 291 -8.10 -29.75 -22.11
N HIS A 292 -7.24 -30.75 -22.32
CA HIS A 292 -6.82 -31.67 -21.28
C HIS A 292 -5.71 -31.04 -20.44
N ARG A 293 -5.68 -31.34 -19.13
CA ARG A 293 -4.48 -31.06 -18.33
C ARG A 293 -3.45 -32.13 -18.70
N ASN A 294 -2.42 -31.74 -19.46
CA ASN A 294 -1.21 -32.55 -19.58
C ASN A 294 -0.55 -32.63 -18.19
N GLU A 295 -0.88 -33.68 -17.44
CA GLU A 295 -0.05 -34.11 -16.33
C GLU A 295 1.09 -34.94 -16.95
N LEU A 296 2.23 -34.28 -17.14
CA LEU A 296 3.53 -34.91 -17.44
C LEU A 296 4.10 -35.54 -16.16
#